data_AF-A0A3P5WFB1-F1
#
_entry.id   AF-A0A3P5WFB1-F1
#
_cell.length_a   1.000
_cell.length_b   1.000
_cell.length_c   1.000
_cell.angle_alpha   90.00
_cell.angle_beta   90.00
_cell.angle_gamma   90.00
#
_symmetry.space_group_name_H-M   'P 1'
#
loop_
_entity.id
_entity.type
_entity.pdbx_description
1 polymer ?
#
loop_
_entity_poly.entity_id
_entity_poly.type
_entity_poly.pdbx_seq_one_letter_code
_entity_poly.pdbx_strand_id
1 'polypeptide(L)'
;MSDDVAYDGTETTQALPVADAPVDGMGCHAGSTMEAAARQAGQSELLDQFAADYPKGPHDQPQSMCPAFGSLRTGLRMRRVATVLSGSACCVYGLTFVSHFYGARRSVGYVPFDSESLVTGKLFEDIRDSVHDLANPDQYDAIVVTNLCVPTASGVPLRLLPKEINGVRIIGIDVPGFGVPTHAEAKDVLAGAMLAYAAEEVAAGPVAKPASGTSDRPAVALLGEMFPADPMMIGAMLAPMGLAAGPVVPAREWRELYAALDCGAVAAIHPFYTSATRVFERAGRPVIGSAPIGLDGTDAWLSAIGDAFGVAEAQIGAAKNAFLPAIKGALQGARIDGTITLSGYEGSELLVARLLIESGANVPYVGTACAKSPASAADLEWLMAKGVKVKFRASLEDDLAAMEAVKPDLAIGTTPVVQKAKEAGIPALYFTNLISARPLMGPAGAGSLAQVVNTAMANRDRMAKMRAFYEGVGSGDTAGVWEGVPNIRADFRAQNQKKLERAEKARVAANGGVKC
;
A
#
# COMPACT_ATOMS: atom_id res chain seq x y z
N MET A 1 37.68 59.39 -5.43
CA MET A 1 38.33 59.33 -6.76
C MET A 1 38.38 57.86 -7.11
N SER A 2 37.22 57.30 -7.46
CA SER A 2 36.70 57.18 -8.83
C SER A 2 37.59 56.26 -9.66
N ASP A 3 37.10 55.08 -9.98
CA ASP A 3 36.51 54.88 -11.31
C ASP A 3 35.57 53.68 -11.31
N ASP A 4 34.32 53.99 -11.64
CA ASP A 4 33.23 53.06 -11.94
C ASP A 4 33.48 52.37 -13.28
N VAL A 5 33.19 51.07 -13.35
CA VAL A 5 32.80 50.43 -14.61
C VAL A 5 31.43 49.80 -14.37
N ALA A 6 30.41 50.48 -14.89
CA ALA A 6 29.04 50.01 -14.95
C ALA A 6 28.90 48.86 -15.96
N TYR A 7 28.12 47.84 -15.61
CA TYR A 7 27.49 46.96 -16.58
C TYR A 7 25.98 47.07 -16.38
N ASP A 8 25.35 47.86 -17.23
CA ASP A 8 23.91 47.94 -17.41
C ASP A 8 23.49 46.83 -18.38
N GLY A 9 22.45 46.09 -18.02
CA GLY A 9 22.04 44.87 -18.68
C GLY A 9 20.74 44.36 -18.10
N THR A 10 19.70 45.18 -18.24
CA THR A 10 18.31 44.87 -17.90
C THR A 10 17.73 43.83 -18.85
N GLU A 11 17.71 42.56 -18.44
CA GLU A 11 16.68 41.63 -18.89
C GLU A 11 15.72 41.37 -17.71
N THR A 12 14.58 42.03 -17.76
CA THR A 12 13.45 41.81 -16.87
C THR A 12 12.86 40.42 -17.12
N THR A 13 13.41 39.40 -16.45
CA THR A 13 12.66 38.17 -16.19
C THR A 13 11.51 38.51 -15.25
N GLN A 14 10.29 38.57 -15.78
CA GLN A 14 9.07 38.65 -14.99
C GLN A 14 9.01 37.44 -14.06
N ALA A 15 9.32 37.66 -12.78
CA ALA A 15 9.02 36.72 -11.72
C ALA A 15 7.49 36.53 -11.67
N LEU A 16 7.04 35.29 -11.83
CA LEU A 16 5.66 34.93 -11.55
C LEU A 16 5.38 35.21 -10.06
N PRO A 17 4.22 35.79 -9.69
CA PRO A 17 3.92 36.08 -8.31
C PRO A 17 3.76 34.76 -7.54
N VAL A 18 4.69 34.49 -6.62
CA VAL A 18 4.54 33.46 -5.59
C VAL A 18 3.47 33.97 -4.63
N ALA A 19 2.33 33.31 -4.58
CA ALA A 19 1.29 33.64 -3.62
C ALA A 19 1.77 33.26 -2.21
N ASP A 20 1.69 34.21 -1.27
CA ASP A 20 1.89 33.99 0.16
C ASP A 20 0.81 33.03 0.70
N ALA A 21 1.05 31.72 0.59
CA ALA A 21 0.31 30.74 1.36
C ALA A 21 0.85 30.73 2.81
N PRO A 22 -0.02 30.70 3.84
CA PRO A 22 0.43 30.67 5.22
C PRO A 22 1.06 29.29 5.52
N VAL A 23 2.38 29.20 5.38
CA VAL A 23 3.14 27.96 5.63
C VAL A 23 3.34 27.69 7.12
N ASP A 24 3.07 28.70 7.97
CA ASP A 24 3.25 28.59 9.41
C ASP A 24 2.10 27.77 10.03
N GLY A 25 2.42 26.52 10.42
CA GLY A 25 1.49 25.62 11.13
C GLY A 25 0.81 24.53 10.29
N MET A 26 1.16 24.33 9.01
CA MET A 26 0.62 23.21 8.21
C MET A 26 1.28 21.87 8.58
N GLY A 27 0.76 21.24 9.64
CA GLY A 27 1.10 19.86 9.97
C GLY A 27 0.56 18.85 8.96
N CYS A 28 1.14 17.65 8.93
CA CYS A 28 0.75 16.56 8.00
C CYS A 28 -0.71 16.09 8.13
N HIS A 29 -1.47 16.61 9.10
CA HIS A 29 -2.88 16.32 9.34
C HIS A 29 -3.82 17.40 8.79
N ALA A 30 -3.31 18.43 8.10
CA ALA A 30 -4.10 19.52 7.56
C ALA A 30 -4.95 19.17 6.31
N GLY A 31 -4.99 17.89 5.92
CA GLY A 31 -5.95 17.33 4.94
C GLY A 31 -6.18 18.18 3.69
N SER A 32 -7.43 18.61 3.49
CA SER A 32 -7.90 19.42 2.35
C SER A 32 -7.15 20.74 2.18
N THR A 33 -6.62 21.32 3.25
CA THR A 33 -5.83 22.57 3.18
C THR A 33 -4.52 22.35 2.45
N MET A 34 -3.86 21.19 2.64
CA MET A 34 -2.65 20.85 1.88
C MET A 34 -2.94 20.55 0.41
N GLU A 35 -4.08 19.92 0.11
CA GLU A 35 -4.50 19.68 -1.28
C GLU A 35 -4.74 21.01 -2.01
N ALA A 36 -5.44 21.95 -1.38
CA ALA A 36 -5.67 23.29 -1.94
C ALA A 36 -4.34 24.04 -2.17
N ALA A 37 -3.42 24.00 -1.20
CA ALA A 37 -2.10 24.61 -1.33
C ALA A 37 -1.30 23.98 -2.48
N ALA A 38 -1.27 22.65 -2.59
CA ALA A 38 -0.61 21.95 -3.68
C ALA A 38 -1.14 22.37 -5.06
N ARG A 39 -2.48 22.48 -5.20
CA ARG A 39 -3.12 22.93 -6.44
C ARG A 39 -2.70 24.37 -6.79
N GLN A 40 -2.68 25.26 -5.81
CA GLN A 40 -2.21 26.65 -5.98
C GLN A 40 -0.73 26.72 -6.33
N ALA A 41 0.09 25.81 -5.81
CA ALA A 41 1.51 25.68 -6.12
C ALA A 41 1.80 24.98 -7.48
N GLY A 42 0.77 24.77 -8.30
CA GLY A 42 0.92 24.22 -9.66
C GLY A 42 0.94 22.69 -9.74
N GLN A 43 0.53 21.97 -8.70
CA GLN A 43 0.48 20.49 -8.69
C GLN A 43 -0.91 19.93 -9.07
N SER A 44 -1.74 20.70 -9.77
CA SER A 44 -3.10 20.25 -10.11
C SER A 44 -3.12 19.00 -10.98
N GLU A 45 -2.30 18.93 -12.04
CA GLU A 45 -2.23 17.78 -12.93
C GLU A 45 -1.78 16.50 -12.20
N LEU A 46 -0.79 16.62 -11.31
CA LEU A 46 -0.33 15.52 -10.46
C LEU A 46 -1.47 14.97 -9.59
N LEU A 47 -2.22 15.85 -8.93
CA LEU A 47 -3.33 15.46 -8.06
C LEU A 47 -4.51 14.90 -8.82
N ASP A 48 -4.79 15.42 -10.01
CA ASP A 48 -5.84 14.90 -10.88
C ASP A 48 -5.48 13.49 -11.38
N GLN A 49 -4.20 13.26 -11.70
CA GLN A 49 -3.71 11.92 -12.05
C GLN A 49 -3.81 10.95 -10.86
N PHE A 50 -3.46 11.38 -9.63
CA PHE A 50 -3.66 10.55 -8.44
C PHE A 50 -5.12 10.25 -8.15
N ALA A 51 -6.02 11.22 -8.35
CA ALA A 51 -7.46 10.99 -8.17
C ALA A 51 -8.01 10.00 -9.20
N ALA A 52 -7.48 10.01 -10.44
CA ALA A 52 -7.83 9.04 -11.46
C ALA A 52 -7.27 7.64 -11.16
N ASP A 53 -6.01 7.55 -10.71
CA ASP A 53 -5.34 6.27 -10.46
C ASP A 53 -5.79 5.60 -9.16
N TYR A 54 -6.05 6.41 -8.14
CA TYR A 54 -6.31 6.00 -6.77
C TYR A 54 -7.57 6.72 -6.23
N PRO A 55 -8.76 6.43 -6.79
CA PRO A 55 -9.99 7.15 -6.44
C PRO A 55 -10.30 7.02 -4.95
N LYS A 56 -10.56 8.14 -4.29
CA LYS A 56 -10.82 8.23 -2.84
C LYS A 56 -12.18 7.65 -2.45
N GLY A 57 -12.30 7.27 -1.18
CA GLY A 57 -13.56 6.79 -0.57
C GLY A 57 -14.38 7.93 0.05
N PRO A 58 -15.56 7.62 0.64
CA PRO A 58 -16.44 8.61 1.26
C PRO A 58 -15.85 9.33 2.49
N HIS A 59 -14.73 8.84 3.02
CA HIS A 59 -14.01 9.44 4.16
C HIS A 59 -12.65 10.02 3.75
N ASP A 60 -12.51 10.39 2.47
CA ASP A 60 -11.27 10.83 1.80
C ASP A 60 -10.16 9.77 1.80
N GLN A 61 -9.69 9.36 2.98
CA GLN A 61 -8.58 8.42 3.14
C GLN A 61 -8.90 7.32 4.16
N PRO A 62 -8.61 6.05 3.82
CA PRO A 62 -8.71 4.98 4.80
C PRO A 62 -7.68 5.19 5.91
N GLN A 63 -8.04 4.85 7.14
CA GLN A 63 -7.12 4.90 8.28
C GLN A 63 -6.03 3.82 8.11
N SER A 64 -4.91 4.20 7.50
CA SER A 64 -3.79 3.33 7.16
C SER A 64 -2.46 3.93 7.64
N MET A 65 -1.35 3.22 7.37
CA MET A 65 -0.01 3.77 7.60
C MET A 65 0.25 4.93 6.62
N CYS A 66 1.30 5.74 6.88
CA CYS A 66 1.71 6.77 5.94
C CYS A 66 1.93 6.13 4.54
N PRO A 67 1.29 6.65 3.47
CA PRO A 67 1.40 6.09 2.13
C PRO A 67 2.84 5.94 1.64
N ALA A 68 3.71 6.92 1.92
CA ALA A 68 5.12 6.89 1.55
C ALA A 68 5.90 5.68 2.10
N PHE A 69 5.37 4.96 3.09
CA PHE A 69 5.93 3.68 3.50
C PHE A 69 5.96 2.66 2.35
N GLY A 70 4.96 2.66 1.47
CA GLY A 70 4.87 1.72 0.35
C GLY A 70 5.98 1.86 -0.68
N SER A 71 6.17 3.09 -1.16
CA SER A 71 7.25 3.43 -2.09
C SER A 71 8.60 3.18 -1.42
N LEU A 72 8.77 3.57 -0.16
CA LEU A 72 10.02 3.36 0.58
C LEU A 72 10.33 1.86 0.79
N ARG A 73 9.33 1.05 1.18
CA ARG A 73 9.46 -0.40 1.39
C ARG A 73 9.98 -1.10 0.14
N THR A 74 9.46 -0.73 -1.02
CA THR A 74 9.80 -1.35 -2.30
C THR A 74 11.12 -0.81 -2.84
N GLY A 75 11.34 0.50 -2.78
CA GLY A 75 12.60 1.16 -3.16
C GLY A 75 13.81 0.64 -2.38
N LEU A 76 13.72 0.50 -1.05
CA LEU A 76 14.83 0.02 -0.22
C LEU A 76 15.18 -1.47 -0.44
N ARG A 77 14.33 -2.22 -1.13
CA ARG A 77 14.61 -3.62 -1.51
C ARG A 77 15.37 -3.73 -2.83
N MET A 78 15.38 -2.66 -3.62
CA MET A 78 16.14 -2.61 -4.85
C MET A 78 17.64 -2.49 -4.56
N ARG A 79 18.42 -3.28 -5.29
CA ARG A 79 19.88 -3.21 -5.26
C ARG A 79 20.32 -2.00 -6.07
N ARG A 80 21.38 -1.35 -5.57
CA ARG A 80 22.00 -0.20 -6.25
C ARG A 80 20.99 0.92 -6.54
N VAL A 81 20.01 1.10 -5.65
CA VAL A 81 19.11 2.26 -5.68
C VAL A 81 19.27 3.02 -4.37
N ALA A 82 19.54 4.32 -4.46
CA ALA A 82 19.48 5.22 -3.32
C ALA A 82 18.03 5.74 -3.17
N THR A 83 17.48 5.75 -1.97
CA THR A 83 16.17 6.35 -1.69
C THR A 83 16.33 7.54 -0.78
N VAL A 84 15.90 8.71 -1.25
CA VAL A 84 16.01 10.01 -0.58
C VAL A 84 14.61 10.55 -0.31
N LEU A 85 14.33 10.93 0.93
CA LEU A 85 13.08 11.56 1.32
C LEU A 85 13.27 13.07 1.47
N SER A 86 12.34 13.84 0.92
CA SER A 86 12.12 15.24 1.24
C SER A 86 10.85 15.34 2.10
N GLY A 87 11.02 15.68 3.37
CA GLY A 87 9.96 15.53 4.37
C GLY A 87 10.32 16.17 5.72
N SER A 88 9.34 16.33 6.60
CA SER A 88 9.66 16.76 7.97
C SER A 88 10.43 15.65 8.70
N ALA A 89 11.24 16.04 9.69
CA ALA A 89 12.03 15.09 10.47
C ALA A 89 11.17 14.00 11.13
N CYS A 90 9.94 14.33 11.56
CA CYS A 90 9.02 13.35 12.14
C CYS A 90 8.55 12.30 11.13
N CYS A 91 8.28 12.70 9.88
CA CYS A 91 7.92 11.76 8.81
C CYS A 91 9.09 10.83 8.50
N VAL A 92 10.28 11.38 8.33
CA VAL A 92 11.48 10.60 7.98
C VAL A 92 11.85 9.64 9.11
N TYR A 93 11.77 10.07 10.36
CA TYR A 93 11.96 9.18 11.52
C TYR A 93 10.96 8.01 11.50
N GLY A 94 9.66 8.30 11.40
CA GLY A 94 8.62 7.27 11.40
C GLY A 94 8.74 6.31 10.22
N LEU A 95 8.98 6.83 9.01
CA LEU A 95 9.14 6.06 7.78
C LEU A 95 10.41 5.19 7.80
N THR A 96 11.50 5.72 8.33
CA THR A 96 12.75 4.97 8.52
C THR A 96 12.52 3.82 9.50
N PHE A 97 11.89 4.07 10.64
CA PHE A 97 11.58 3.05 11.64
C PHE A 97 10.73 1.91 11.05
N VAL A 98 9.59 2.25 10.45
CA VAL A 98 8.66 1.23 9.91
C VAL A 98 9.28 0.45 8.75
N SER A 99 10.08 1.09 7.89
CA SER A 99 10.75 0.41 6.78
C SER A 99 11.79 -0.60 7.26
N HIS A 100 12.57 -0.24 8.28
CA HIS A 100 13.54 -1.16 8.88
C HIS A 100 12.87 -2.29 9.64
N PHE A 101 11.75 -2.01 10.32
CA PHE A 101 10.93 -3.03 10.97
C PHE A 101 10.44 -4.07 9.95
N TYR A 102 10.07 -3.63 8.74
CA TYR A 102 9.61 -4.51 7.64
C TYR A 102 10.71 -5.06 6.73
N GLY A 103 11.95 -5.08 7.24
CA GLY A 103 13.04 -5.85 6.65
C GLY A 103 13.86 -5.10 5.60
N ALA A 104 13.68 -3.79 5.43
CA ALA A 104 14.67 -2.98 4.75
C ALA A 104 15.90 -2.80 5.68
N ARG A 105 17.11 -2.89 5.13
CA ARG A 105 18.36 -2.67 5.88
C ARG A 105 19.24 -1.59 5.26
N ARG A 106 18.72 -0.88 4.24
CA ARG A 106 19.44 0.16 3.51
C ARG A 106 19.15 1.52 4.12
N SER A 107 20.14 2.39 4.05
CA SER A 107 20.02 3.78 4.49
C SER A 107 18.92 4.51 3.72
N VAL A 108 18.22 5.39 4.43
CA VAL A 108 17.27 6.35 3.85
C VAL A 108 17.97 7.70 3.83
N GLY A 109 18.18 8.26 2.64
CA GLY A 109 18.66 9.62 2.49
C GLY A 109 17.58 10.61 2.93
N TYR A 110 18.01 11.75 3.47
CA TYR A 110 17.09 12.76 3.99
C TYR A 110 17.56 14.15 3.57
N VAL A 111 16.69 14.92 2.91
CA VAL A 111 16.87 16.36 2.72
C VAL A 111 15.92 17.10 3.67
N PRO A 112 16.46 17.72 4.75
CA PRO A 112 15.65 18.46 5.70
C PRO A 112 15.17 19.79 5.13
N PHE A 113 14.13 20.34 5.75
CA PHE A 113 13.65 21.70 5.47
C PHE A 113 13.21 22.38 6.76
N ASP A 114 13.09 23.70 6.66
CA ASP A 114 12.49 24.62 7.61
C ASP A 114 11.58 25.60 6.85
N SER A 115 10.95 26.54 7.56
CA SER A 115 10.03 27.49 6.93
C SER A 115 10.71 28.37 5.88
N GLU A 116 11.97 28.73 6.08
CA GLU A 116 12.72 29.58 5.15
C GLU A 116 13.04 28.84 3.84
N SER A 117 13.56 27.61 3.94
CA SER A 117 13.92 26.79 2.78
C SER A 117 12.72 26.38 1.92
N LEU A 118 11.52 26.29 2.52
CA LEU A 118 10.27 26.02 1.79
C LEU A 118 9.81 27.19 0.92
N VAL A 119 10.00 28.44 1.36
CA VAL A 119 9.49 29.62 0.64
C VAL A 119 10.52 30.25 -0.30
N THR A 120 11.81 30.02 -0.04
CA THR A 120 12.92 30.58 -0.84
C THR A 120 13.29 29.73 -2.05
N GLY A 121 12.72 28.52 -2.19
CA GLY A 121 13.11 27.56 -3.23
C GLY A 121 14.39 26.77 -2.91
N LYS A 122 15.09 27.12 -1.83
CA LYS A 122 16.32 26.46 -1.37
C LYS A 122 16.15 24.94 -1.18
N LEU A 123 14.98 24.47 -0.74
CA LEU A 123 14.74 23.02 -0.62
C LEU A 123 14.94 22.28 -1.95
N PHE A 124 14.53 22.85 -3.09
CA PHE A 124 14.78 22.22 -4.38
C PHE A 124 16.27 22.21 -4.74
N GLU A 125 16.99 23.28 -4.43
CA GLU A 125 18.44 23.36 -4.64
C GLU A 125 19.18 22.32 -3.79
N ASP A 126 18.81 22.17 -2.52
CA ASP A 126 19.39 21.18 -1.62
C ASP A 126 19.10 19.74 -2.09
N ILE A 127 17.90 19.48 -2.64
CA ILE A 127 17.58 18.21 -3.28
C ILE A 127 18.45 17.97 -4.52
N ARG A 128 18.59 18.99 -5.38
CA ARG A 128 19.40 18.92 -6.59
C ARG A 128 20.86 18.61 -6.24
N ASP A 129 21.43 19.33 -5.29
CA ASP A 129 22.81 19.16 -4.87
C ASP A 129 23.00 17.75 -4.24
N SER A 130 22.04 17.29 -3.45
CA SER A 130 22.04 15.92 -2.89
C SER A 130 22.05 14.83 -3.96
N VAL A 131 21.31 14.99 -5.07
CA VAL A 131 21.35 13.99 -6.16
C VAL A 131 22.66 14.04 -6.94
N HIS A 132 23.28 15.21 -7.10
CA HIS A 132 24.61 15.33 -7.69
C HIS A 132 25.68 14.63 -6.83
N ASP A 133 25.64 14.82 -5.52
CA ASP A 133 26.58 14.20 -4.58
C ASP A 133 26.44 12.67 -4.55
N LEU A 134 25.21 12.15 -4.67
CA LEU A 134 24.92 10.72 -4.64
C LEU A 134 25.17 10.00 -5.97
N ALA A 135 25.20 10.72 -7.10
CA ALA A 135 25.23 10.15 -8.45
C ALA A 135 26.59 9.52 -8.82
N ASN A 136 26.87 8.38 -8.19
CA ASN A 136 28.03 7.54 -8.45
C ASN A 136 27.60 6.22 -9.14
N PRO A 137 27.94 6.01 -10.42
CA PRO A 137 27.55 4.80 -11.17
C PRO A 137 28.20 3.51 -10.65
N ASP A 138 29.31 3.59 -9.90
CA ASP A 138 29.90 2.42 -9.27
C ASP A 138 29.04 1.90 -8.11
N GLN A 139 28.21 2.77 -7.51
CA GLN A 139 27.37 2.42 -6.37
C GLN A 139 25.88 2.27 -6.73
N TYR A 140 25.37 3.12 -7.62
CA TYR A 140 23.94 3.23 -7.88
C TYR A 140 23.61 3.15 -9.38
N ASP A 141 22.53 2.46 -9.70
CA ASP A 141 21.89 2.45 -11.02
C ASP A 141 20.79 3.53 -11.10
N ALA A 142 20.20 3.90 -9.95
CA ALA A 142 19.21 4.96 -9.83
C ALA A 142 19.21 5.62 -8.43
N ILE A 143 18.75 6.87 -8.38
CA ILE A 143 18.43 7.62 -7.16
C ILE A 143 16.95 7.99 -7.24
N VAL A 144 16.19 7.58 -6.22
CA VAL A 144 14.78 7.92 -6.07
C VAL A 144 14.65 9.03 -5.05
N VAL A 145 14.12 10.19 -5.46
CA VAL A 145 13.78 11.29 -4.57
C VAL A 145 12.28 11.32 -4.39
N THR A 146 11.82 11.27 -3.14
CA THR A 146 10.39 11.26 -2.80
C THR A 146 10.00 12.52 -2.02
N ASN A 147 9.15 13.34 -2.60
CA ASN A 147 8.44 14.39 -1.88
C ASN A 147 7.34 13.79 -1.00
N LEU A 148 7.30 14.21 0.26
CA LEU A 148 6.19 13.92 1.17
C LEU A 148 5.15 15.05 1.17
N CYS A 149 4.21 15.04 2.12
CA CYS A 149 3.08 15.97 2.17
C CYS A 149 3.49 17.45 2.02
N VAL A 150 4.40 17.93 2.87
CA VAL A 150 4.76 19.36 2.91
C VAL A 150 5.49 19.80 1.63
N PRO A 151 6.56 19.15 1.16
CA PRO A 151 7.20 19.53 -0.11
C PRO A 151 6.27 19.46 -1.32
N THR A 152 5.36 18.48 -1.35
CA THR A 152 4.34 18.41 -2.42
C THR A 152 3.39 19.60 -2.34
N ALA A 153 2.90 19.95 -1.14
CA ALA A 153 1.99 21.07 -0.92
C ALA A 153 2.65 22.43 -1.22
N SER A 154 3.95 22.56 -0.97
CA SER A 154 4.74 23.74 -1.30
C SER A 154 5.18 23.80 -2.76
N GLY A 155 4.82 22.81 -3.59
CA GLY A 155 5.09 22.83 -5.03
C GLY A 155 6.54 22.53 -5.42
N VAL A 156 7.32 21.84 -4.58
CA VAL A 156 8.72 21.49 -4.88
C VAL A 156 8.80 20.67 -6.18
N PRO A 157 9.45 21.18 -7.25
CA PRO A 157 9.25 20.65 -8.59
C PRO A 157 10.29 19.57 -8.96
N LEU A 158 10.16 18.35 -8.41
CA LEU A 158 11.10 17.24 -8.70
C LEU A 158 11.24 16.92 -10.20
N ARG A 159 10.25 17.27 -11.02
CA ARG A 159 10.30 17.15 -12.49
C ARG A 159 11.44 17.95 -13.14
N LEU A 160 11.98 18.96 -12.47
CA LEU A 160 13.10 19.78 -12.94
C LEU A 160 14.48 19.17 -12.63
N LEU A 161 14.53 18.08 -11.85
CA LEU A 161 15.78 17.35 -11.66
C LEU A 161 16.25 16.78 -13.01
N PRO A 162 17.58 16.74 -13.27
CA PRO A 162 18.12 16.10 -14.45
C PRO A 162 17.69 14.63 -14.47
N LYS A 163 17.31 14.09 -15.65
CA LYS A 163 16.86 12.69 -15.76
C LYS A 163 17.97 11.68 -15.46
N GLU A 164 19.23 12.07 -15.68
CA GLU A 164 20.41 11.25 -15.46
C GLU A 164 21.60 12.14 -15.05
N ILE A 165 22.44 11.64 -14.14
CA ILE A 165 23.73 12.23 -13.78
C ILE A 165 24.77 11.11 -13.76
N ASN A 166 25.86 11.25 -14.52
CA ASN A 166 26.95 10.25 -14.58
C ASN A 166 26.47 8.81 -14.90
N GLY A 167 25.41 8.61 -15.70
CA GLY A 167 24.82 7.29 -15.95
C GLY A 167 23.89 6.77 -14.85
N VAL A 168 23.66 7.55 -13.78
CA VAL A 168 22.73 7.24 -12.69
C VAL A 168 21.40 7.94 -12.94
N ARG A 169 20.31 7.17 -12.96
CA ARG A 169 18.96 7.67 -13.24
C ARG A 169 18.41 8.42 -12.05
N ILE A 170 17.80 9.58 -12.25
CA ILE A 170 17.18 10.35 -11.18
C ILE A 170 15.67 10.28 -11.34
N ILE A 171 15.01 9.67 -10.34
CA ILE A 171 13.58 9.41 -10.35
C ILE A 171 12.93 10.24 -9.25
N GLY A 172 12.27 11.34 -9.63
CA GLY A 172 11.45 12.13 -8.73
C GLY A 172 10.03 11.59 -8.65
N ILE A 173 9.53 11.35 -7.44
CA ILE A 173 8.12 11.00 -7.18
C ILE A 173 7.54 11.83 -6.04
N ASP A 174 6.23 12.06 -6.08
CA ASP A 174 5.47 12.66 -5.00
C ASP A 174 4.60 11.57 -4.37
N VAL A 175 4.65 11.43 -3.05
CA VAL A 175 3.76 10.54 -2.30
C VAL A 175 3.13 11.30 -1.13
N PRO A 176 2.33 12.34 -1.43
CA PRO A 176 1.63 13.10 -0.40
C PRO A 176 0.58 12.22 0.26
N GLY A 177 0.50 12.34 1.58
CA GLY A 177 -0.55 11.74 2.38
C GLY A 177 -1.92 12.03 1.79
N PHE A 178 -2.22 13.29 1.45
CA PHE A 178 -3.50 13.76 0.92
C PHE A 178 -3.81 13.37 -0.54
N GLY A 179 -2.84 12.84 -1.31
CA GLY A 179 -3.02 12.48 -2.72
C GLY A 179 -3.03 10.98 -2.97
N VAL A 180 -2.17 10.22 -2.28
CA VAL A 180 -2.07 8.75 -2.41
C VAL A 180 -2.75 8.10 -1.20
N PRO A 181 -3.88 7.40 -1.33
CA PRO A 181 -4.68 7.02 -0.16
C PRO A 181 -4.09 5.92 0.73
N THR A 182 -3.25 5.03 0.20
CA THR A 182 -2.69 3.89 0.95
C THR A 182 -1.22 3.65 0.64
N HIS A 183 -0.51 2.98 1.55
CA HIS A 183 0.85 2.51 1.28
C HIS A 183 0.89 1.35 0.28
N ALA A 184 -0.21 0.63 0.04
CA ALA A 184 -0.26 -0.31 -1.08
C ALA A 184 -0.14 0.45 -2.41
N GLU A 185 -0.98 1.47 -2.61
CA GLU A 185 -1.01 2.29 -3.84
C GLU A 185 0.28 3.10 -4.05
N ALA A 186 0.97 3.50 -2.98
CA ALA A 186 2.29 4.11 -3.11
C ALA A 186 3.37 3.17 -3.71
N LYS A 187 3.19 1.84 -3.61
CA LYS A 187 4.06 0.88 -4.32
C LYS A 187 3.89 1.02 -5.84
N ASP A 188 2.67 1.30 -6.29
CA ASP A 188 2.35 1.54 -7.70
C ASP A 188 2.90 2.88 -8.19
N VAL A 189 2.88 3.92 -7.37
CA VAL A 189 3.53 5.22 -7.71
C VAL A 189 5.00 5.01 -8.06
N LEU A 190 5.76 4.32 -7.21
CA LEU A 190 7.18 4.06 -7.48
C LEU A 190 7.37 3.10 -8.65
N ALA A 191 6.66 1.97 -8.68
CA ALA A 191 6.78 0.97 -9.73
C ALA A 191 6.45 1.54 -11.11
N GLY A 192 5.37 2.32 -11.21
CA GLY A 192 4.95 3.00 -12.43
C GLY A 192 5.97 4.03 -12.90
N ALA A 193 6.52 4.85 -11.99
CA ALA A 193 7.56 5.82 -12.35
C ALA A 193 8.84 5.16 -12.89
N MET A 194 9.29 4.07 -12.25
CA MET A 194 10.48 3.33 -12.68
C MET A 194 10.24 2.59 -13.99
N LEU A 195 9.07 1.97 -14.17
CA LEU A 195 8.69 1.32 -15.43
C LEU A 195 8.58 2.33 -16.57
N ALA A 196 8.00 3.51 -16.33
CA ALA A 196 7.90 4.56 -17.34
C ALA A 196 9.29 4.99 -17.83
N TYR A 197 10.22 5.24 -16.90
CA TYR A 197 11.61 5.55 -17.25
C TYR A 197 12.26 4.40 -18.03
N ALA A 198 12.12 3.16 -17.55
CA ALA A 198 12.70 2.00 -18.23
C ALA A 198 12.10 1.80 -19.64
N ALA A 199 10.82 2.12 -19.84
CA ALA A 199 10.18 2.09 -21.15
C ALA A 199 10.72 3.15 -22.11
N GLU A 200 11.03 4.36 -21.61
CA GLU A 200 11.70 5.40 -22.39
C GLU A 200 13.10 4.92 -22.85
N GLU A 201 13.86 4.27 -21.98
CA GLU A 201 15.17 3.71 -22.33
C GLU A 201 15.10 2.60 -23.37
N VAL A 202 14.13 1.68 -23.22
CA VAL A 202 13.88 0.60 -24.19
C VAL A 202 13.49 1.17 -25.55
N ALA A 203 12.68 2.23 -25.57
CA ALA A 203 12.28 2.90 -26.81
C ALA A 203 13.45 3.65 -27.47
N ALA A 204 14.40 4.17 -26.69
CA ALA A 204 15.57 4.89 -27.19
C ALA A 204 16.62 3.95 -27.82
N GLY A 205 16.69 2.68 -27.43
CA GLY A 205 17.59 1.72 -28.06
C GLY A 205 17.87 0.46 -27.24
N PRO A 206 18.91 -0.31 -27.62
CA PRO A 206 19.27 -1.53 -26.92
C PRO A 206 19.65 -1.28 -25.46
N VAL A 207 19.03 -2.03 -24.55
CA VAL A 207 19.28 -1.98 -23.11
C VAL A 207 20.01 -3.21 -22.60
N ALA A 208 20.65 -3.08 -21.43
CA ALA A 208 21.40 -4.17 -20.82
C ALA A 208 20.47 -5.28 -20.30
N LYS A 209 20.82 -6.54 -20.58
CA LYS A 209 20.10 -7.70 -20.05
C LYS A 209 20.21 -7.79 -18.51
N PRO A 210 19.20 -8.36 -17.82
CA PRO A 210 19.27 -8.66 -16.39
C PRO A 210 20.47 -9.55 -16.06
N ALA A 211 21.06 -9.36 -14.87
CA ALA A 211 22.18 -10.18 -14.41
C ALA A 211 21.78 -11.65 -14.18
N SER A 212 20.51 -11.90 -13.85
CA SER A 212 19.90 -13.22 -13.71
C SER A 212 19.67 -13.95 -15.05
N GLY A 213 19.91 -13.28 -16.18
CA GLY A 213 19.63 -13.80 -17.52
C GLY A 213 18.17 -13.67 -17.92
N THR A 214 17.84 -14.21 -19.10
CA THR A 214 16.48 -14.26 -19.66
C THR A 214 16.10 -15.71 -19.91
N SER A 215 14.82 -16.05 -19.81
CA SER A 215 14.36 -17.38 -20.20
C SER A 215 14.31 -17.52 -21.72
N ASP A 216 14.57 -18.73 -22.24
CA ASP A 216 14.31 -19.08 -23.64
C ASP A 216 12.82 -19.26 -23.96
N ARG A 217 11.97 -19.24 -22.92
CA ARG A 217 10.50 -19.35 -23.02
C ARG A 217 9.84 -17.98 -22.93
N PRO A 218 8.68 -17.77 -23.58
CA PRO A 218 7.88 -16.57 -23.36
C PRO A 218 7.57 -16.38 -21.87
N ALA A 219 7.79 -15.16 -21.38
CA ALA A 219 7.71 -14.84 -19.96
C ALA A 219 6.41 -14.10 -19.59
N VAL A 220 5.88 -14.42 -18.41
CA VAL A 220 4.79 -13.69 -17.76
C VAL A 220 5.40 -12.77 -16.71
N ALA A 221 5.34 -11.45 -16.89
CA ALA A 221 5.78 -10.51 -15.84
C ALA A 221 4.80 -10.58 -14.65
N LEU A 222 5.32 -10.51 -13.42
CA LEU A 222 4.50 -10.64 -12.22
C LEU A 222 4.40 -9.28 -11.51
N LEU A 223 3.20 -8.69 -11.49
CA LEU A 223 2.95 -7.38 -10.90
C LEU A 223 2.33 -7.54 -9.51
N GLY A 224 3.13 -7.28 -8.49
CA GLY A 224 2.80 -7.47 -7.08
C GLY A 224 4.03 -7.75 -6.23
N GLU A 225 3.96 -7.37 -4.95
CA GLU A 225 5.03 -7.72 -4.01
C GLU A 225 4.85 -9.17 -3.59
N MET A 226 5.79 -10.05 -3.94
CA MET A 226 5.67 -11.49 -3.68
C MET A 226 6.78 -12.03 -2.78
N PHE A 227 6.54 -13.20 -2.17
CA PHE A 227 7.56 -13.93 -1.40
C PHE A 227 8.54 -14.63 -2.34
N PRO A 228 9.79 -14.87 -1.92
CA PRO A 228 10.79 -15.56 -2.76
C PRO A 228 10.34 -16.92 -3.32
N ALA A 229 9.43 -17.63 -2.63
CA ALA A 229 8.91 -18.92 -3.08
C ALA A 229 7.78 -18.79 -4.12
N ASP A 230 7.08 -17.66 -4.18
CA ASP A 230 5.91 -17.50 -5.04
C ASP A 230 6.27 -17.52 -6.54
N PRO A 231 7.31 -16.81 -7.04
CA PRO A 231 7.71 -16.91 -8.45
C PRO A 231 8.14 -18.33 -8.83
N MET A 232 8.73 -19.08 -7.90
CA MET A 232 9.13 -20.48 -8.16
C MET A 232 7.90 -21.37 -8.35
N MET A 233 6.89 -21.22 -7.49
CA MET A 233 5.63 -21.97 -7.60
C MET A 233 4.86 -21.59 -8.87
N ILE A 234 4.76 -20.30 -9.17
CA ILE A 234 4.14 -19.81 -10.41
C ILE A 234 4.91 -20.34 -11.63
N GLY A 235 6.24 -20.30 -11.61
CA GLY A 235 7.06 -20.86 -12.69
C GLY A 235 6.82 -22.35 -12.91
N ALA A 236 6.60 -23.12 -11.85
CA ALA A 236 6.27 -24.54 -11.94
C ALA A 236 4.87 -24.76 -12.56
N MET A 237 3.88 -23.92 -12.21
CA MET A 237 2.53 -23.95 -12.79
C MET A 237 2.51 -23.55 -14.28
N LEU A 238 3.36 -22.62 -14.68
CA LEU A 238 3.49 -22.13 -16.06
C LEU A 238 4.28 -23.10 -16.96
N ALA A 239 5.16 -23.92 -16.40
CA ALA A 239 6.08 -24.74 -17.18
C ALA A 239 5.41 -25.72 -18.16
N PRO A 240 4.30 -26.43 -17.83
CA PRO A 240 3.61 -27.31 -18.77
C PRO A 240 2.99 -26.58 -19.97
N MET A 241 2.72 -25.27 -19.84
CA MET A 241 2.26 -24.41 -20.93
C MET A 241 3.39 -23.88 -21.80
N GLY A 242 4.65 -24.26 -21.52
CA GLY A 242 5.81 -23.74 -22.23
C GLY A 242 6.17 -22.29 -21.86
N LEU A 243 5.64 -21.77 -20.76
CA LEU A 243 5.83 -20.40 -20.30
C LEU A 243 6.82 -20.33 -19.13
N ALA A 244 7.43 -19.17 -18.92
CA ALA A 244 8.26 -18.87 -17.76
C ALA A 244 7.61 -17.81 -16.85
N ALA A 245 7.84 -17.93 -15.55
CA ALA A 245 7.65 -16.80 -14.64
C ALA A 245 8.74 -15.76 -14.95
N GLY A 246 8.33 -14.58 -15.40
CA GLY A 246 9.19 -13.45 -15.68
C GLY A 246 9.55 -12.66 -14.42
N PRO A 247 10.23 -11.52 -14.59
CA PRO A 247 10.59 -10.66 -13.47
C PRO A 247 9.38 -10.17 -12.69
N VAL A 248 9.59 -9.92 -11.40
CA VAL A 248 8.60 -9.33 -10.50
C VAL A 248 8.71 -7.81 -10.55
N VAL A 249 7.58 -7.12 -10.59
CA VAL A 249 7.49 -5.67 -10.39
C VAL A 249 6.66 -5.42 -9.13
N PRO A 250 7.17 -4.71 -8.10
CA PRO A 250 8.44 -3.97 -8.05
C PRO A 250 9.69 -4.85 -8.13
N ALA A 251 10.65 -4.42 -8.95
CA ALA A 251 11.88 -5.16 -9.25
C ALA A 251 12.88 -5.16 -8.09
N ARG A 252 13.89 -6.02 -8.15
CA ARG A 252 15.03 -6.03 -7.21
C ARG A 252 16.27 -5.38 -7.81
N GLU A 253 16.38 -5.35 -9.13
CA GLU A 253 17.47 -4.70 -9.87
C GLU A 253 16.89 -3.90 -11.03
N TRP A 254 17.51 -2.78 -11.42
CA TRP A 254 16.97 -1.91 -12.47
C TRP A 254 16.71 -2.66 -13.78
N ARG A 255 17.67 -3.49 -14.20
CA ARG A 255 17.61 -4.22 -15.47
C ARG A 255 16.46 -5.22 -15.55
N GLU A 256 15.91 -5.66 -14.42
CA GLU A 256 14.72 -6.52 -14.39
C GLU A 256 13.48 -5.81 -14.92
N LEU A 257 13.42 -4.46 -14.85
CA LEU A 257 12.34 -3.67 -15.44
C LEU A 257 12.28 -3.82 -16.96
N TYR A 258 13.45 -3.84 -17.63
CA TYR A 258 13.53 -4.08 -19.08
C TYR A 258 12.98 -5.45 -19.45
N ALA A 259 13.37 -6.49 -18.70
CA ALA A 259 12.87 -7.84 -18.95
C ALA A 259 11.38 -7.99 -18.59
N ALA A 260 10.87 -7.21 -17.64
CA ALA A 260 9.43 -7.15 -17.38
C ALA A 260 8.68 -6.54 -18.58
N LEU A 261 9.24 -5.51 -19.23
CA LEU A 261 8.67 -4.89 -20.43
C LEU A 261 8.76 -5.80 -21.68
N ASP A 262 9.66 -6.78 -21.68
CA ASP A 262 9.79 -7.80 -22.73
C ASP A 262 8.93 -9.07 -22.48
N CYS A 263 7.87 -8.95 -21.68
CA CYS A 263 6.95 -10.07 -21.42
C CYS A 263 5.90 -10.26 -22.54
N GLY A 264 5.28 -11.43 -22.60
CA GLY A 264 4.10 -11.65 -23.46
C GLY A 264 2.80 -11.14 -22.84
N ALA A 265 2.71 -11.19 -21.51
CA ALA A 265 1.61 -10.64 -20.72
C ALA A 265 2.07 -10.39 -19.28
N VAL A 266 1.26 -9.63 -18.54
CA VAL A 266 1.49 -9.31 -17.13
C VAL A 266 0.41 -9.97 -16.29
N ALA A 267 0.81 -10.69 -15.24
CA ALA A 267 -0.09 -11.14 -14.19
C ALA A 267 -0.14 -10.08 -13.08
N ALA A 268 -1.27 -9.36 -12.95
CA ALA A 268 -1.53 -8.42 -11.87
C ALA A 268 -1.93 -9.16 -10.58
N ILE A 269 -0.96 -9.89 -10.02
CA ILE A 269 -1.08 -10.70 -8.81
C ILE A 269 -1.64 -9.86 -7.65
N HIS A 270 -1.17 -8.63 -7.49
CA HIS A 270 -1.79 -7.66 -6.61
C HIS A 270 -2.67 -6.72 -7.44
N PRO A 271 -3.99 -6.66 -7.18
CA PRO A 271 -4.91 -6.05 -8.12
C PRO A 271 -4.97 -4.51 -8.06
N PHE A 272 -4.23 -3.83 -7.19
CA PHE A 272 -4.36 -2.37 -6.99
C PHE A 272 -3.45 -1.51 -7.88
N TYR A 273 -2.58 -2.11 -8.70
CA TYR A 273 -1.67 -1.35 -9.56
C TYR A 273 -2.43 -0.76 -10.76
N THR A 274 -2.36 0.57 -10.93
CA THR A 274 -2.98 1.33 -12.01
C THR A 274 -1.92 2.02 -12.88
N SER A 275 -0.97 2.72 -12.28
CA SER A 275 0.09 3.44 -13.00
C SER A 275 1.05 2.49 -13.71
N ALA A 276 1.52 1.45 -13.04
CA ALA A 276 2.34 0.40 -13.65
C ALA A 276 1.60 -0.34 -14.76
N THR A 277 0.31 -0.67 -14.54
CA THR A 277 -0.57 -1.30 -15.53
C THR A 277 -0.64 -0.47 -16.81
N ARG A 278 -0.85 0.84 -16.68
CA ARG A 278 -0.89 1.77 -17.82
C ARG A 278 0.41 1.78 -18.63
N VAL A 279 1.57 1.63 -18.00
CA VAL A 279 2.86 1.55 -18.73
C VAL A 279 2.92 0.26 -19.55
N PHE A 280 2.53 -0.88 -18.96
CA PHE A 280 2.49 -2.15 -19.66
C PHE A 280 1.51 -2.16 -20.84
N GLU A 281 0.31 -1.61 -20.65
CA GLU A 281 -0.69 -1.50 -21.71
C GLU A 281 -0.18 -0.62 -22.87
N ARG A 282 0.49 0.50 -22.58
CA ARG A 282 1.14 1.33 -23.61
C ARG A 282 2.26 0.59 -24.35
N ALA A 283 2.95 -0.33 -23.67
CA ALA A 283 3.93 -1.23 -24.29
C ALA A 283 3.28 -2.42 -25.03
N GLY A 284 1.94 -2.44 -25.16
CA GLY A 284 1.21 -3.50 -25.85
C GLY A 284 1.17 -4.82 -25.09
N ARG A 285 1.38 -4.80 -23.76
CA ARG A 285 1.37 -5.99 -22.91
C ARG A 285 0.00 -6.13 -22.25
N PRO A 286 -0.78 -7.21 -22.54
CA PRO A 286 -2.05 -7.43 -21.87
C PRO A 286 -1.83 -7.70 -20.38
N VAL A 287 -2.71 -7.15 -19.54
CA VAL A 287 -2.66 -7.30 -18.08
C VAL A 287 -3.83 -8.16 -17.61
N ILE A 288 -3.51 -9.23 -16.88
CA ILE A 288 -4.44 -10.27 -16.46
C ILE A 288 -4.56 -10.20 -14.95
N GLY A 289 -5.78 -9.94 -14.46
CA GLY A 289 -6.08 -9.80 -13.04
C GLY A 289 -6.09 -11.14 -12.28
N SER A 290 -6.26 -11.02 -10.96
CA SER A 290 -6.23 -12.13 -10.01
C SER A 290 -4.88 -12.87 -9.94
N ALA A 291 -4.85 -13.97 -9.18
CA ALA A 291 -3.65 -14.75 -8.88
C ALA A 291 -3.99 -16.26 -8.75
N PRO A 292 -3.01 -17.17 -8.91
CA PRO A 292 -3.22 -18.61 -8.74
C PRO A 292 -3.29 -19.00 -7.27
N ILE A 293 -4.34 -18.53 -6.60
CA ILE A 293 -4.62 -18.73 -5.18
C ILE A 293 -5.88 -19.56 -5.04
N GLY A 294 -5.75 -20.65 -4.28
CA GLY A 294 -6.84 -21.61 -4.10
C GLY A 294 -7.14 -22.42 -5.36
N LEU A 295 -8.23 -23.18 -5.36
CA LEU A 295 -8.54 -24.13 -6.44
C LEU A 295 -9.14 -23.42 -7.65
N ASP A 296 -10.28 -22.75 -7.45
CA ASP A 296 -11.00 -22.04 -8.51
C ASP A 296 -10.15 -20.88 -9.07
N GLY A 297 -9.39 -20.21 -8.19
CA GLY A 297 -8.50 -19.12 -8.60
C GLY A 297 -7.35 -19.59 -9.48
N THR A 298 -6.73 -20.71 -9.12
CA THR A 298 -5.66 -21.31 -9.94
C THR A 298 -6.18 -21.83 -11.28
N ASP A 299 -7.34 -22.46 -11.31
CA ASP A 299 -7.95 -22.96 -12.55
C ASP A 299 -8.27 -21.83 -13.53
N ALA A 300 -8.94 -20.78 -13.06
CA ALA A 300 -9.28 -19.62 -13.86
C ALA A 300 -8.03 -18.87 -14.33
N TRP A 301 -7.06 -18.66 -13.43
CA TRP A 301 -5.82 -17.95 -13.75
C TRP A 301 -4.99 -18.68 -14.81
N LEU A 302 -4.81 -20.01 -14.70
CA LEU A 302 -4.10 -20.79 -15.71
C LEU A 302 -4.76 -20.72 -17.09
N SER A 303 -6.09 -20.69 -17.14
CA SER A 303 -6.84 -20.52 -18.39
C SER A 303 -6.56 -19.16 -19.00
N ALA A 304 -6.74 -18.09 -18.22
CA ALA A 304 -6.57 -16.72 -18.69
C ALA A 304 -5.14 -16.43 -19.18
N ILE A 305 -4.13 -16.95 -18.48
CA ILE A 305 -2.74 -16.86 -18.95
C ILE A 305 -2.55 -17.67 -20.23
N GLY A 306 -3.03 -18.93 -20.28
CA GLY A 306 -2.91 -19.76 -21.47
C GLY A 306 -3.52 -19.12 -22.72
N ASP A 307 -4.72 -18.55 -22.58
CA ASP A 307 -5.44 -17.86 -23.64
C ASP A 307 -4.68 -16.64 -24.14
N ALA A 308 -4.12 -15.83 -23.24
CA ALA A 308 -3.35 -14.64 -23.61
C ALA A 308 -2.07 -14.95 -24.39
N PHE A 309 -1.50 -16.15 -24.19
CA PHE A 309 -0.32 -16.63 -24.93
C PHE A 309 -0.68 -17.54 -26.12
N GLY A 310 -1.96 -17.79 -26.39
CA GLY A 310 -2.40 -18.70 -27.46
C GLY A 310 -1.92 -20.15 -27.25
N VAL A 311 -1.80 -20.57 -25.99
CA VAL A 311 -1.38 -21.93 -25.63
C VAL A 311 -2.49 -22.92 -25.99
N ALA A 312 -2.13 -24.08 -26.54
CA ALA A 312 -3.12 -25.10 -26.88
C ALA A 312 -3.88 -25.60 -25.65
N GLU A 313 -5.19 -25.83 -25.78
CA GLU A 313 -6.06 -26.29 -24.69
C GLU A 313 -5.52 -27.54 -23.98
N ALA A 314 -4.91 -28.47 -24.73
CA ALA A 314 -4.28 -29.66 -24.17
C ALA A 314 -3.13 -29.35 -23.19
N GLN A 315 -2.34 -28.31 -23.46
CA GLN A 315 -1.23 -27.89 -22.59
C GLN A 315 -1.74 -27.11 -21.37
N ILE A 316 -2.78 -26.28 -21.54
CA ILE A 316 -3.48 -25.64 -20.41
C ILE A 316 -4.06 -26.73 -19.49
N GLY A 317 -4.73 -27.73 -20.08
CA GLY A 317 -5.26 -28.89 -19.37
C GLY A 317 -4.16 -29.69 -18.65
N ALA A 318 -3.00 -29.87 -19.27
CA ALA A 318 -1.86 -30.53 -18.63
C ALA A 318 -1.34 -29.74 -17.41
N ALA A 319 -1.25 -28.41 -17.50
CA ALA A 319 -0.87 -27.57 -16.36
C ALA A 319 -1.87 -27.67 -15.21
N LYS A 320 -3.17 -27.59 -15.52
CA LYS A 320 -4.25 -27.76 -14.53
C LYS A 320 -4.19 -29.12 -13.85
N ASN A 321 -4.07 -30.20 -14.63
CA ASN A 321 -4.01 -31.57 -14.12
C ASN A 321 -2.78 -31.83 -13.23
N ALA A 322 -1.69 -31.11 -13.45
CA ALA A 322 -0.48 -31.22 -12.62
C ALA A 322 -0.65 -30.61 -11.21
N PHE A 323 -1.47 -29.56 -11.06
CA PHE A 323 -1.53 -28.78 -9.81
C PHE A 323 -2.89 -28.82 -9.10
N LEU A 324 -4.01 -28.77 -9.82
CA LEU A 324 -5.34 -28.68 -9.22
C LEU A 324 -5.65 -29.85 -8.27
N PRO A 325 -5.29 -31.13 -8.57
CA PRO A 325 -5.51 -32.22 -7.63
C PRO A 325 -4.73 -32.05 -6.31
N ALA A 326 -3.48 -31.58 -6.38
CA ALA A 326 -2.65 -31.34 -5.21
C ALA A 326 -3.17 -30.18 -4.37
N ILE A 327 -3.63 -29.10 -5.01
CA ILE A 327 -4.27 -27.95 -4.33
C ILE A 327 -5.54 -28.41 -3.62
N LYS A 328 -6.40 -29.17 -4.32
CA LYS A 328 -7.62 -29.73 -3.73
C LYS A 328 -7.32 -30.61 -2.52
N GLY A 329 -6.33 -31.50 -2.63
CA GLY A 329 -5.88 -32.34 -1.52
C GLY A 329 -5.36 -31.52 -0.34
N ALA A 330 -4.59 -30.47 -0.59
CA ALA A 330 -4.07 -29.58 0.45
C ALA A 330 -5.20 -28.82 1.18
N LEU A 331 -6.18 -28.27 0.44
CA LEU A 331 -7.35 -27.60 1.02
C LEU A 331 -8.19 -28.56 1.89
N GLN A 332 -8.38 -29.79 1.43
CA GLN A 332 -9.10 -30.83 2.18
C GLN A 332 -8.33 -31.30 3.43
N GLY A 333 -7.00 -31.36 3.36
CA GLY A 333 -6.15 -31.76 4.47
C GLY A 333 -5.93 -30.67 5.52
N ALA A 334 -6.07 -29.40 5.13
CA ALA A 334 -5.82 -28.23 5.96
C ALA A 334 -7.08 -27.36 6.11
N ARG A 335 -8.16 -27.96 6.59
CA ARG A 335 -9.44 -27.26 6.74
C ARG A 335 -9.40 -26.18 7.82
N ILE A 336 -10.15 -25.11 7.57
CA ILE A 336 -10.44 -24.06 8.52
C ILE A 336 -11.94 -24.13 8.81
N ASP A 337 -12.30 -24.30 10.08
CA ASP A 337 -13.69 -24.35 10.53
C ASP A 337 -13.92 -23.21 11.52
N GLY A 338 -14.64 -22.19 11.07
CA GLY A 338 -14.90 -20.98 11.85
C GLY A 338 -15.39 -19.83 10.99
N THR A 339 -16.02 -18.85 11.64
CA THR A 339 -16.44 -17.59 11.02
C THR A 339 -15.36 -16.54 11.17
N ILE A 340 -14.96 -15.91 10.06
CA ILE A 340 -13.85 -14.96 10.01
C ILE A 340 -14.31 -13.66 9.35
N THR A 341 -14.15 -12.52 10.03
CA THR A 341 -14.20 -11.22 9.35
C THR A 341 -12.80 -10.86 8.88
N LEU A 342 -12.67 -10.43 7.62
CA LEU A 342 -11.39 -10.07 7.02
C LEU A 342 -11.37 -8.59 6.64
N SER A 343 -10.36 -7.86 7.08
CA SER A 343 -10.06 -6.54 6.53
C SER A 343 -8.57 -6.23 6.46
N GLY A 344 -8.19 -5.25 5.64
CA GLY A 344 -6.79 -4.90 5.44
C GLY A 344 -6.56 -3.70 4.53
N TYR A 345 -5.28 -3.42 4.31
CA TYR A 345 -4.79 -2.30 3.51
C TYR A 345 -3.54 -2.64 2.68
N GLU A 346 -3.34 -3.92 2.37
CA GLU A 346 -2.25 -4.38 1.49
C GLU A 346 -2.73 -4.68 0.07
N GLY A 347 -4.05 -4.73 -0.15
CA GLY A 347 -4.68 -4.93 -1.46
C GLY A 347 -4.77 -6.40 -1.89
N SER A 348 -4.37 -7.34 -1.04
CA SER A 348 -4.49 -8.80 -1.26
C SER A 348 -5.66 -9.43 -0.49
N GLU A 349 -6.54 -8.63 0.10
CA GLU A 349 -7.59 -9.11 1.02
C GLU A 349 -8.57 -10.06 0.33
N LEU A 350 -9.00 -9.74 -0.90
CA LEU A 350 -9.93 -10.57 -1.65
C LEU A 350 -9.33 -11.96 -1.98
N LEU A 351 -8.04 -12.00 -2.32
CA LEU A 351 -7.32 -13.24 -2.62
C LEU A 351 -7.19 -14.13 -1.38
N VAL A 352 -6.88 -13.53 -0.23
CA VAL A 352 -6.85 -14.23 1.05
C VAL A 352 -8.23 -14.76 1.41
N ALA A 353 -9.29 -13.98 1.20
CA ALA A 353 -10.67 -14.41 1.46
C ALA A 353 -11.05 -15.64 0.65
N ARG A 354 -10.68 -15.67 -0.64
CA ARG A 354 -10.87 -16.84 -1.51
C ARG A 354 -10.25 -18.09 -0.89
N LEU A 355 -8.97 -18.01 -0.51
CA LEU A 355 -8.26 -19.14 0.09
C LEU A 355 -8.89 -19.60 1.42
N LEU A 356 -9.33 -18.66 2.26
CA LEU A 356 -10.03 -18.98 3.51
C LEU A 356 -11.34 -19.75 3.24
N ILE A 357 -12.15 -19.26 2.31
CA ILE A 357 -13.44 -19.88 1.95
C ILE A 357 -13.24 -21.26 1.34
N GLU A 358 -12.29 -21.42 0.41
CA GLU A 358 -11.98 -22.71 -0.19
C GLU A 358 -11.35 -23.69 0.81
N SER A 359 -10.71 -23.19 1.87
CA SER A 359 -10.24 -24.00 3.01
C SER A 359 -11.38 -24.38 3.98
N GLY A 360 -12.59 -23.88 3.76
CA GLY A 360 -13.79 -24.22 4.53
C GLY A 360 -14.28 -23.17 5.51
N ALA A 361 -13.60 -22.02 5.63
CA ALA A 361 -14.02 -20.97 6.54
C ALA A 361 -15.30 -20.26 6.05
N ASN A 362 -16.11 -19.78 6.98
CA ASN A 362 -17.20 -18.87 6.67
C ASN A 362 -16.69 -17.42 6.74
N VAL A 363 -16.69 -16.70 5.62
CA VAL A 363 -16.18 -15.31 5.56
C VAL A 363 -17.31 -14.36 5.11
N PRO A 364 -18.10 -13.78 6.03
CA PRO A 364 -19.24 -12.95 5.65
C PRO A 364 -18.85 -11.53 5.19
N TYR A 365 -17.65 -11.05 5.52
CA TYR A 365 -17.21 -9.68 5.26
C TYR A 365 -15.73 -9.62 4.83
N VAL A 366 -15.47 -8.84 3.78
CA VAL A 366 -14.13 -8.49 3.31
C VAL A 366 -14.04 -6.97 3.10
N GLY A 367 -13.27 -6.29 3.95
CA GLY A 367 -12.93 -4.88 3.80
C GLY A 367 -11.54 -4.68 3.21
N THR A 368 -11.38 -3.81 2.22
CA THR A 368 -10.06 -3.39 1.74
C THR A 368 -9.97 -1.87 1.66
N ALA A 369 -8.85 -1.32 2.12
CA ALA A 369 -8.55 0.10 1.99
C ALA A 369 -8.23 0.52 0.54
N CYS A 370 -7.88 -0.43 -0.33
CA CYS A 370 -7.57 -0.14 -1.73
C CYS A 370 -8.83 0.19 -2.55
N ALA A 371 -8.67 0.92 -3.65
CA ALA A 371 -9.73 1.12 -4.62
C ALA A 371 -10.07 -0.18 -5.37
N LYS A 372 -11.30 -0.21 -5.91
CA LYS A 372 -11.68 -1.22 -6.90
C LYS A 372 -10.91 -0.97 -8.20
N SER A 373 -10.44 -2.04 -8.82
CA SER A 373 -9.74 -2.00 -10.11
C SER A 373 -10.29 -3.06 -11.08
N PRO A 374 -10.01 -2.95 -12.40
CA PRO A 374 -10.29 -4.02 -13.35
C PRO A 374 -9.64 -5.35 -12.95
N ALA A 375 -8.41 -5.32 -12.43
CA ALA A 375 -7.68 -6.53 -12.02
C ALA A 375 -8.32 -7.25 -10.81
N SER A 376 -9.11 -6.55 -9.99
CA SER A 376 -9.85 -7.13 -8.86
C SER A 376 -11.21 -7.74 -9.24
N ALA A 377 -11.67 -7.58 -10.48
CA ALA A 377 -13.05 -7.88 -10.86
C ALA A 377 -13.41 -9.36 -10.68
N ALA A 378 -12.57 -10.28 -11.16
CA ALA A 378 -12.82 -11.72 -11.06
C ALA A 378 -12.91 -12.21 -9.61
N ASP A 379 -12.05 -11.68 -8.72
CA ASP A 379 -12.10 -12.00 -7.30
C ASP A 379 -13.32 -11.43 -6.61
N LEU A 380 -13.72 -10.21 -6.95
CA LEU A 380 -14.93 -9.58 -6.44
C LEU A 380 -16.18 -10.40 -6.82
N GLU A 381 -16.31 -10.74 -8.10
CA GLU A 381 -17.45 -11.52 -8.61
C GLU A 381 -17.54 -12.88 -7.93
N TRP A 382 -16.39 -13.57 -7.80
CA TRP A 382 -16.33 -14.86 -7.12
C TRP A 382 -16.76 -14.75 -5.65
N LEU A 383 -16.27 -13.74 -4.92
CA LEU A 383 -16.63 -13.54 -3.51
C LEU A 383 -18.11 -13.17 -3.34
N MET A 384 -18.65 -12.30 -4.18
CA MET A 384 -20.07 -11.93 -4.14
C MET A 384 -20.97 -13.14 -4.45
N ALA A 385 -20.56 -14.02 -5.36
CA ALA A 385 -21.27 -15.27 -5.64
C ALA A 385 -21.27 -16.25 -4.45
N LYS A 386 -20.28 -16.15 -3.54
CA LYS A 386 -20.25 -16.88 -2.27
C LYS A 386 -21.04 -16.17 -1.15
N GLY A 387 -21.72 -15.06 -1.44
CA GLY A 387 -22.51 -14.30 -0.46
C GLY A 387 -21.69 -13.38 0.44
N VAL A 388 -20.42 -13.13 0.10
CA VAL A 388 -19.52 -12.26 0.88
C VAL A 388 -19.87 -10.80 0.64
N LYS A 389 -20.00 -10.01 1.72
CA LYS A 389 -20.07 -8.55 1.62
C LYS A 389 -18.66 -7.98 1.44
N VAL A 390 -18.36 -7.51 0.23
CA VAL A 390 -17.08 -6.85 -0.08
C VAL A 390 -17.23 -5.33 -0.02
N LYS A 391 -16.28 -4.66 0.64
CA LYS A 391 -16.22 -3.19 0.75
C LYS A 391 -14.84 -2.71 0.33
N PHE A 392 -14.77 -2.01 -0.80
CA PHE A 392 -13.61 -1.22 -1.20
C PHE A 392 -13.63 0.14 -0.51
N ARG A 393 -12.45 0.74 -0.32
CA ARG A 393 -12.27 1.95 0.51
C ARG A 393 -12.99 1.82 1.85
N ALA A 394 -12.87 0.63 2.46
CA ALA A 394 -13.42 0.38 3.78
C ALA A 394 -12.77 1.34 4.78
N SER A 395 -13.59 2.02 5.58
CA SER A 395 -13.10 2.77 6.73
C SER A 395 -12.86 1.84 7.92
N LEU A 396 -12.13 2.32 8.91
CA LEU A 396 -12.02 1.62 10.18
C LEU A 396 -13.40 1.37 10.81
N GLU A 397 -14.31 2.35 10.70
CA GLU A 397 -15.66 2.25 11.24
C GLU A 397 -16.47 1.14 10.57
N ASP A 398 -16.35 0.98 9.24
CA ASP A 398 -16.98 -0.12 8.50
C ASP A 398 -16.48 -1.48 9.03
N ASP A 399 -15.16 -1.62 9.17
CA ASP A 399 -14.52 -2.86 9.61
C ASP A 399 -14.88 -3.21 11.06
N LEU A 400 -14.88 -2.22 11.96
CA LEU A 400 -15.27 -2.41 13.35
C LEU A 400 -16.74 -2.79 13.47
N ALA A 401 -17.62 -2.11 12.73
CA ALA A 401 -19.04 -2.43 12.71
C ALA A 401 -19.29 -3.85 12.18
N ALA A 402 -18.58 -4.28 11.14
CA ALA A 402 -18.67 -5.63 10.62
C ALA A 402 -18.21 -6.67 11.65
N MET A 403 -17.07 -6.45 12.30
CA MET A 403 -16.55 -7.33 13.36
C MET A 403 -17.52 -7.43 14.54
N GLU A 404 -18.07 -6.30 15.03
CA GLU A 404 -18.99 -6.26 16.16
C GLU A 404 -20.36 -6.91 15.84
N ALA A 405 -20.85 -6.73 14.61
CA ALA A 405 -22.11 -7.33 14.16
C ALA A 405 -21.98 -8.86 13.97
N VAL A 406 -20.89 -9.31 13.37
CA VAL A 406 -20.66 -10.74 13.08
C VAL A 406 -20.26 -11.52 14.32
N LYS A 407 -19.46 -10.92 15.22
CA LYS A 407 -18.83 -11.60 16.38
C LYS A 407 -18.10 -12.88 15.95
N PRO A 408 -17.08 -12.75 15.09
CA PRO A 408 -16.43 -13.90 14.47
C PRO A 408 -15.66 -14.75 15.49
N ASP A 409 -15.34 -15.98 15.08
CA ASP A 409 -14.38 -16.84 15.81
C ASP A 409 -12.95 -16.30 15.69
N LEU A 410 -12.67 -15.58 14.61
CA LEU A 410 -11.42 -14.86 14.37
C LEU A 410 -11.65 -13.56 13.60
N ALA A 411 -11.12 -12.44 14.10
CA ALA A 411 -11.03 -11.21 13.33
C ALA A 411 -9.62 -11.10 12.69
N ILE A 412 -9.56 -11.01 11.37
CA ILE A 412 -8.33 -10.64 10.68
C ILE A 412 -8.51 -9.19 10.21
N GLY A 413 -7.61 -8.30 10.59
CA GLY A 413 -7.82 -6.87 10.37
C GLY A 413 -6.55 -6.03 10.43
N THR A 414 -6.73 -4.72 10.31
CA THR A 414 -5.70 -3.72 10.61
C THR A 414 -5.40 -3.66 12.12
N THR A 415 -4.33 -3.00 12.54
CA THR A 415 -3.94 -2.91 13.95
C THR A 415 -5.07 -2.45 14.88
N PRO A 416 -5.85 -1.39 14.54
CA PRO A 416 -6.97 -0.96 15.39
C PRO A 416 -8.12 -1.99 15.46
N VAL A 417 -8.43 -2.68 14.36
CA VAL A 417 -9.44 -3.77 14.36
C VAL A 417 -8.98 -4.90 15.27
N VAL A 418 -7.71 -5.30 15.20
CA VAL A 418 -7.12 -6.34 16.05
C VAL A 418 -7.13 -5.95 17.52
N GLN A 419 -6.82 -4.70 17.84
CA GLN A 419 -6.87 -4.18 19.21
C GLN A 419 -8.31 -4.28 19.74
N LYS A 420 -9.27 -3.72 19.01
CA LYS A 420 -10.69 -3.73 19.41
C LYS A 420 -11.25 -5.14 19.56
N ALA A 421 -10.94 -6.04 18.63
CA ALA A 421 -11.36 -7.44 18.72
C ALA A 421 -10.79 -8.14 19.97
N LYS A 422 -9.50 -7.94 20.26
CA LYS A 422 -8.86 -8.50 21.45
C LYS A 422 -9.42 -7.95 22.75
N GLU A 423 -9.73 -6.64 22.80
CA GLU A 423 -10.44 -6.02 23.93
C GLU A 423 -11.83 -6.64 24.14
N ALA A 424 -12.53 -7.00 23.05
CA ALA A 424 -13.80 -7.72 23.11
C ALA A 424 -13.65 -9.21 23.49
N GLY A 425 -12.42 -9.72 23.62
CA GLY A 425 -12.13 -11.14 23.88
C GLY A 425 -12.22 -12.03 22.64
N ILE A 426 -12.25 -11.45 21.45
CA ILE A 426 -12.27 -12.16 20.17
C ILE A 426 -10.81 -12.40 19.73
N PRO A 427 -10.41 -13.64 19.39
CA PRO A 427 -9.11 -13.88 18.77
C PRO A 427 -8.93 -13.02 17.53
N ALA A 428 -7.74 -12.44 17.33
CA ALA A 428 -7.50 -11.60 16.18
C ALA A 428 -6.05 -11.62 15.68
N LEU A 429 -5.90 -11.53 14.36
CA LEU A 429 -4.62 -11.51 13.65
C LEU A 429 -4.47 -10.24 12.82
N TYR A 430 -3.29 -9.64 12.88
CA TYR A 430 -2.96 -8.49 12.04
C TYR A 430 -2.66 -8.93 10.62
N PHE A 431 -3.38 -8.35 9.66
CA PHE A 431 -3.37 -8.77 8.25
C PHE A 431 -1.96 -8.74 7.65
N THR A 432 -1.25 -7.61 7.71
CA THR A 432 0.04 -7.44 7.03
C THR A 432 1.08 -8.47 7.45
N ASN A 433 1.26 -8.68 8.76
CA ASN A 433 2.42 -9.45 9.25
C ASN A 433 2.14 -10.92 9.43
N LEU A 434 0.89 -11.28 9.72
CA LEU A 434 0.53 -12.65 10.04
C LEU A 434 -0.12 -13.36 8.87
N ILE A 435 -0.64 -12.62 7.89
CA ILE A 435 -1.40 -13.16 6.76
C ILE A 435 -0.73 -12.80 5.43
N SER A 436 -0.62 -11.51 5.09
CA SER A 436 -0.02 -11.04 3.84
C SER A 436 1.47 -11.39 3.73
N ALA A 437 2.14 -11.68 4.86
CA ALA A 437 3.54 -12.09 4.93
C ALA A 437 3.81 -13.58 4.58
N ARG A 438 2.83 -14.32 4.05
CA ARG A 438 2.90 -15.79 3.90
C ARG A 438 2.73 -16.23 2.44
N PRO A 439 3.29 -17.39 2.05
CA PRO A 439 2.95 -18.01 0.77
C PRO A 439 1.44 -18.27 0.69
N LEU A 440 0.82 -17.84 -0.40
CA LEU A 440 -0.62 -18.03 -0.67
C LEU A 440 -0.90 -18.92 -1.89
N MET A 441 0.08 -19.10 -2.78
CA MET A 441 -0.10 -19.80 -4.04
C MET A 441 0.13 -21.31 -3.93
N GLY A 442 -0.61 -22.07 -4.73
CA GLY A 442 -0.45 -23.51 -4.86
C GLY A 442 -0.72 -24.31 -3.59
N PRO A 443 -0.26 -25.58 -3.53
CA PRO A 443 -0.56 -26.47 -2.40
C PRO A 443 -0.02 -25.96 -1.05
N ALA A 444 1.10 -25.24 -1.05
CA ALA A 444 1.71 -24.72 0.17
C ALA A 444 0.89 -23.59 0.83
N GLY A 445 0.15 -22.81 0.02
CA GLY A 445 -0.68 -21.71 0.52
C GLY A 445 -1.76 -22.17 1.50
N ALA A 446 -2.46 -23.25 1.17
CA ALA A 446 -3.51 -23.82 2.01
C ALA A 446 -3.01 -24.21 3.41
N GLY A 447 -1.90 -24.98 3.47
CA GLY A 447 -1.34 -25.44 4.74
C GLY A 447 -0.83 -24.30 5.63
N SER A 448 -0.11 -23.35 5.04
CA SER A 448 0.48 -22.21 5.77
C SER A 448 -0.59 -21.32 6.42
N LEU A 449 -1.66 -21.01 5.68
CA LEU A 449 -2.73 -20.15 6.17
C LEU A 449 -3.56 -20.86 7.24
N ALA A 450 -3.96 -22.11 6.99
CA ALA A 450 -4.80 -22.88 7.90
C ALA A 450 -4.14 -23.10 9.27
N GLN A 451 -2.83 -23.38 9.30
CA GLN A 451 -2.10 -23.57 10.56
C GLN A 451 -2.26 -22.35 11.48
N VAL A 452 -2.08 -21.15 10.93
CA VAL A 452 -2.06 -19.89 11.70
C VAL A 452 -3.45 -19.51 12.14
N VAL A 453 -4.42 -19.64 11.24
CA VAL A 453 -5.82 -19.33 11.50
C VAL A 453 -6.39 -20.27 12.57
N ASN A 454 -6.20 -21.58 12.44
CA ASN A 454 -6.67 -22.55 13.42
C ASN A 454 -6.00 -22.36 14.78
N THR A 455 -4.68 -22.09 14.79
CA THR A 455 -3.96 -21.79 16.04
C THR A 455 -4.50 -20.53 16.72
N ALA A 456 -4.83 -19.49 15.96
CA ALA A 456 -5.39 -18.27 16.51
C ALA A 456 -6.80 -18.51 17.09
N MET A 457 -7.68 -19.21 16.36
CA MET A 457 -9.03 -19.57 16.82
C MET A 457 -9.01 -20.42 18.09
N ALA A 458 -8.06 -21.36 18.20
CA ALA A 458 -7.90 -22.20 19.39
C ALA A 458 -7.59 -21.40 20.68
N ASN A 459 -7.20 -20.13 20.59
CA ASN A 459 -6.95 -19.27 21.76
C ASN A 459 -8.23 -18.67 22.37
N ARG A 460 -9.42 -18.96 21.84
CA ARG A 460 -10.70 -18.39 22.31
C ARG A 460 -10.89 -18.48 23.82
N ASP A 461 -10.72 -19.66 24.41
CA ASP A 461 -10.91 -19.87 25.86
C ASP A 461 -9.90 -19.09 26.70
N ARG A 462 -8.67 -18.95 26.19
CA ARG A 462 -7.63 -18.15 26.83
C ARG A 462 -8.00 -16.66 26.81
N MET A 463 -8.52 -16.17 25.70
CA MET A 463 -9.01 -14.79 25.58
C MET A 463 -10.17 -14.53 26.53
N ALA A 464 -11.12 -15.46 26.64
CA ALA A 464 -12.23 -15.36 27.59
C ALA A 464 -11.76 -15.29 29.05
N LYS A 465 -10.81 -16.14 29.45
CA LYS A 465 -10.20 -16.11 30.80
C LYS A 465 -9.48 -14.79 31.07
N MET A 466 -8.72 -14.29 30.10
CA MET A 466 -8.01 -13.01 30.22
C MET A 466 -8.99 -11.84 30.37
N ARG A 467 -10.07 -11.81 29.57
CA ARG A 467 -11.11 -10.79 29.66
C ARG A 467 -11.83 -10.84 31.02
N ALA A 468 -12.18 -12.03 31.50
CA ALA A 468 -12.80 -12.19 32.82
C ALA A 468 -11.88 -11.74 33.97
N PHE A 469 -10.57 -11.99 33.86
CA PHE A 469 -9.60 -11.57 34.87
C PHE A 469 -9.47 -10.04 34.98
N TYR A 470 -9.55 -9.31 33.86
CA TYR A 470 -9.48 -7.85 33.82
C TYR A 470 -10.85 -7.14 33.86
N GLU A 471 -11.93 -7.89 34.12
CA GLU A 471 -13.27 -7.30 34.15
C GLU A 471 -13.37 -6.17 35.19
N GLY A 472 -13.84 -5.01 34.75
CA GLY A 472 -13.96 -3.80 35.59
C GLY A 472 -12.66 -2.99 35.77
N VAL A 473 -11.49 -3.53 35.42
CA VAL A 473 -10.20 -2.82 35.53
C VAL A 473 -10.03 -1.82 34.39
N GLY A 474 -9.56 -0.61 34.70
CA GLY A 474 -9.25 0.41 33.69
C GLY A 474 -10.49 0.95 32.96
N SER A 475 -11.67 0.81 33.57
CA SER A 475 -12.95 1.21 32.98
C SER A 475 -13.62 2.34 33.77
N GLY A 476 -14.42 3.17 33.10
CA GLY A 476 -15.14 4.27 33.73
C GLY A 476 -14.22 5.22 34.51
N ASP A 477 -14.50 5.43 35.80
CA ASP A 477 -13.70 6.33 36.67
C ASP A 477 -12.30 5.78 36.98
N THR A 478 -12.01 4.53 36.62
CA THR A 478 -10.70 3.90 36.81
C THR A 478 -9.87 3.85 35.53
N ALA A 479 -10.38 4.38 34.41
CA ALA A 479 -9.62 4.46 33.16
C ALA A 479 -8.41 5.41 33.28
N GLY A 480 -7.37 5.17 32.49
CA GLY A 480 -6.14 5.97 32.46
C GLY A 480 -4.95 5.37 33.23
N VAL A 481 -3.88 6.15 33.34
CA VAL A 481 -2.65 5.76 34.07
C VAL A 481 -2.71 6.38 35.46
N TRP A 482 -2.61 5.55 36.49
CA TRP A 482 -2.69 5.95 37.89
C TRP A 482 -1.37 5.62 38.61
N GLU A 483 -0.83 6.57 39.38
CA GLU A 483 0.34 6.33 40.24
C GLU A 483 -0.01 5.54 41.52
N GLY A 484 -1.30 5.41 41.84
CA GLY A 484 -1.83 4.68 43.00
C GLY A 484 -3.23 4.12 42.75
N VAL A 485 -3.97 3.75 43.81
CA VAL A 485 -5.36 3.27 43.68
C VAL A 485 -6.23 4.39 43.10
N PRO A 486 -7.02 4.15 42.03
CA PRO A 486 -7.90 5.15 41.46
C PRO A 486 -8.82 5.79 42.51
N ASN A 487 -8.82 7.13 42.58
CA ASN A 487 -9.66 7.87 43.51
C ASN A 487 -11.07 8.04 42.92
N ILE A 488 -11.92 7.04 43.15
CA ILE A 488 -13.28 7.03 42.61
C ILE A 488 -14.14 8.09 43.33
N ARG A 489 -14.54 9.14 42.60
CA ARG A 489 -15.37 10.26 43.09
C ARG A 489 -16.80 10.18 42.53
N ALA A 490 -17.57 9.23 43.05
CA ALA A 490 -18.97 9.04 42.64
C ALA A 490 -19.85 10.28 42.88
N ASP A 491 -19.53 11.06 43.92
CA ASP A 491 -20.14 12.35 44.23
C ASP A 491 -19.94 13.36 43.10
N PHE A 492 -18.72 13.47 42.59
CA PHE A 492 -18.35 14.37 41.50
C PHE A 492 -19.05 13.97 40.19
N ARG A 493 -19.08 12.66 39.89
CA ARG A 493 -19.80 12.15 38.71
C ARG A 493 -21.28 12.51 38.76
N ALA A 494 -21.95 12.29 39.89
CA ALA A 494 -23.36 12.62 40.05
C ALA A 494 -23.63 14.13 39.94
N GLN A 495 -22.75 14.97 40.49
CA GLN A 495 -22.84 16.43 40.36
C GLN A 495 -22.65 16.88 38.90
N ASN A 496 -21.66 16.34 38.21
CA ASN A 496 -21.39 16.67 36.81
C ASN A 496 -22.51 16.19 35.88
N GLN A 497 -23.09 15.01 36.14
CA GLN A 497 -24.23 14.51 35.37
C GLN A 497 -25.44 15.44 35.53
N LYS A 498 -25.76 15.88 36.76
CA LYS A 498 -26.81 16.90 36.99
C LYS A 498 -26.52 18.21 36.26
N LYS A 499 -25.25 18.63 36.19
CA LYS A 499 -24.82 19.83 35.46
C LYS A 499 -25.05 19.66 33.95
N LEU A 500 -24.65 18.53 33.37
CA LEU A 500 -24.84 18.21 31.95
C LEU A 500 -26.33 18.10 31.60
N GLU A 501 -27.14 17.44 32.43
CA GLU A 501 -28.60 17.36 32.25
C GLU A 501 -29.25 18.74 32.28
N ARG A 502 -28.80 19.63 33.17
CA ARG A 502 -29.29 21.01 33.23
C ARG A 502 -28.88 21.82 31.99
N ALA A 503 -27.65 21.65 31.51
CA ALA A 503 -27.16 22.29 30.30
C ALA A 503 -27.92 21.80 29.06
N GLU A 504 -28.16 20.48 28.95
CA GLU A 504 -28.92 19.90 27.83
C GLU A 504 -30.38 20.34 27.86
N LYS A 505 -31.03 20.39 29.03
CA LYS A 505 -32.37 20.97 29.16
C LYS A 505 -32.41 22.43 28.72
N ALA A 506 -31.41 23.23 29.09
CA ALA A 506 -31.31 24.62 28.65
C ALA A 506 -31.10 24.73 27.13
N ARG A 507 -30.27 23.88 26.54
CA ARG A 507 -30.03 23.81 25.09
C ARG A 507 -31.29 23.40 24.33
N VAL A 508 -31.98 22.34 24.77
CA VAL A 508 -33.25 21.88 24.17
C VAL A 508 -34.31 22.98 24.27
N ALA A 509 -34.40 23.68 25.40
CA ALA A 509 -35.30 24.83 25.54
C ALA A 509 -34.95 25.97 24.57
N ALA A 510 -33.65 26.27 24.40
CA ALA A 510 -33.17 27.27 23.43
C ALA A 510 -33.41 26.86 21.97
N ASN A 511 -33.39 25.57 21.65
CA ASN A 511 -33.65 25.00 20.32
C ASN A 511 -35.13 24.64 20.08
N GLY A 512 -36.07 25.25 20.81
CA GLY A 512 -37.51 25.06 20.55
C GLY A 512 -38.05 23.66 20.90
N GLY A 513 -37.39 22.93 21.81
CA GLY A 513 -37.81 21.61 22.27
C GLY A 513 -37.22 20.43 21.50
N VAL A 514 -36.36 20.68 20.50
CA VAL A 514 -35.77 19.61 19.67
C VAL A 514 -34.49 19.08 20.34
N LYS A 515 -34.47 17.76 20.61
CA LYS A 515 -33.24 17.04 20.98
C LYS A 515 -32.41 16.74 19.73
N CYS A 516 -31.08 16.77 19.89
CA CYS A 516 -30.16 16.40 18.80
C CYS A 516 -30.21 14.90 18.55
#